data_AF-A0A834FXA5-F1
#
_entry.id   AF-A0A834FXA5-F1
#
_cell.length_a   1.000
_cell.length_b   1.000
_cell.length_c   1.000
_cell.angle_alpha   90.00
_cell.angle_beta   90.00
_cell.angle_gamma   90.00
#
_symmetry.space_group_name_H-M   'P 1'
#
loop_
_entity.id
_entity.type
_entity.pdbx_description
1 polymer ?
#
loop_
_entity_poly.entity_id
_entity_poly.type
_entity_poly.pdbx_seq_one_letter_code
_entity_poly.pdbx_strand_id
1 'polypeptide(L)'
;MDPGFWLPEPMPTIWATNVVVGLLLGRDLVETTLLVVCLPSDCRLRSLSRSNTGVLFHASCWVNKVFRLAMLRAGTTILNAISTAVDPSTEIVYSENPNPDFVKSSNFSYAIVVVGETPYSETAGDNLHLTIPEPGLSTLTNVCNSVKCIVVLVSGRPLVVEPYLSSMDALVAAWLPGSEGQGVADVLFGDYGFTGKLPRTWFKTVDQLPMNVGDPNYDPLFPFGYGLTTEPVV
;
A
#
# COMPACT_ATOMS: atom_id res chain seq x y z
N MET A 1 -9.91 -46.07 -3.23
CA MET A 1 -9.92 -44.90 -2.33
C MET A 1 -8.94 -43.91 -2.94
N ASP A 2 -9.48 -42.81 -3.45
CA ASP A 2 -8.77 -41.83 -4.28
C ASP A 2 -8.35 -40.64 -3.40
N PRO A 3 -7.05 -40.31 -3.27
CA PRO A 3 -6.56 -39.20 -2.46
C PRO A 3 -6.47 -37.93 -3.31
N GLY A 4 -7.61 -37.30 -3.56
CA GLY A 4 -7.71 -36.13 -4.44
C GLY A 4 -8.71 -35.10 -3.95
N PHE A 5 -8.51 -34.55 -2.76
CA PHE A 5 -9.27 -33.40 -2.27
C PHE A 5 -8.38 -32.60 -1.31
N TRP A 6 -8.40 -31.26 -1.43
CA TRP A 6 -7.63 -30.28 -0.65
C TRP A 6 -6.28 -29.81 -1.22
N LEU A 7 -6.30 -29.22 -2.42
CA LEU A 7 -5.54 -27.99 -2.65
C LEU A 7 -6.57 -26.88 -2.95
N PRO A 8 -6.59 -25.76 -2.22
CA PRO A 8 -7.46 -24.64 -2.58
C PRO A 8 -6.96 -24.04 -3.90
N GLU A 9 -7.89 -23.81 -4.83
CA GLU A 9 -7.62 -23.08 -6.06
C GLU A 9 -7.10 -21.66 -5.76
N PRO A 10 -6.29 -21.06 -6.65
CA PRO A 10 -5.85 -19.67 -6.50
C PRO A 10 -7.06 -18.75 -6.34
N MET A 11 -7.01 -17.89 -5.32
CA MET A 11 -8.12 -16.98 -5.01
C MET A 11 -8.36 -16.02 -6.18
N PRO A 12 -9.61 -15.79 -6.61
CA PRO A 12 -9.91 -14.86 -7.69
C PRO A 12 -9.54 -13.42 -7.29
N THR A 13 -8.97 -12.68 -8.25
CA THR A 13 -8.51 -11.27 -8.18
C THR A 13 -9.56 -10.28 -7.65
N ILE A 14 -10.84 -10.65 -7.68
CA ILE A 14 -12.00 -9.87 -7.20
C ILE A 14 -11.96 -9.51 -5.71
N TRP A 15 -11.20 -10.23 -4.87
CA TRP A 15 -11.18 -9.91 -3.43
C TRP A 15 -10.22 -8.78 -3.05
N ALA A 16 -9.20 -8.49 -3.87
CA ALA A 16 -8.23 -7.43 -3.60
C ALA A 16 -8.83 -6.02 -3.80
N THR A 17 -9.82 -5.88 -4.66
CA THR A 17 -10.50 -4.60 -4.97
C THR A 17 -11.34 -4.05 -3.82
N ASN A 18 -11.81 -4.89 -2.89
CA ASN A 18 -12.62 -4.45 -1.74
C ASN A 18 -11.80 -3.87 -0.58
N VAL A 19 -10.47 -4.02 -0.62
CA VAL A 19 -9.60 -3.59 0.46
C VAL A 19 -9.08 -2.17 0.20
N VAL A 20 -9.02 -1.72 -1.05
CA VAL A 20 -8.37 -0.44 -1.36
C VAL A 20 -9.35 0.73 -1.24
N VAL A 21 -9.12 1.63 -0.27
CA VAL A 21 -9.85 2.90 -0.18
C VAL A 21 -9.02 3.99 -0.83
N GLY A 22 -9.48 4.48 -1.99
CA GLY A 22 -8.86 5.60 -2.69
C GLY A 22 -9.27 6.94 -2.07
N LEU A 23 -8.28 7.75 -1.72
CA LEU A 23 -8.38 9.20 -1.54
C LEU A 23 -7.59 9.83 -2.69
N LEU A 24 -8.20 9.92 -3.87
CA LEU A 24 -7.62 10.55 -5.04
C LEU A 24 -7.92 12.06 -5.07
N LEU A 25 -6.88 12.90 -5.13
CA LEU A 25 -6.99 14.28 -5.62
C LEU A 25 -6.30 14.34 -7.00
N GLY A 26 -7.11 14.39 -8.07
CA GLY A 26 -6.63 14.72 -9.42
C GLY A 26 -6.35 13.53 -10.35
N ARG A 27 -6.74 13.68 -11.62
CA ARG A 27 -6.65 12.69 -12.71
C ARG A 27 -5.40 12.92 -13.57
N ASP A 28 -5.06 11.88 -14.34
CA ASP A 28 -4.10 11.75 -15.45
C ASP A 28 -2.72 11.15 -15.09
N LEU A 29 -2.58 9.82 -15.22
CA LEU A 29 -1.35 9.03 -14.99
C LEU A 29 -0.77 8.38 -16.27
N VAL A 30 -0.96 9.01 -17.42
CA VAL A 30 -0.42 8.51 -18.69
C VAL A 30 0.77 9.37 -19.10
N GLU A 31 1.96 9.10 -18.56
CA GLU A 31 3.18 9.82 -18.94
C GLU A 31 4.47 8.95 -18.88
N THR A 32 5.56 9.49 -19.43
CA THR A 32 6.74 8.77 -19.96
C THR A 32 7.74 8.22 -18.94
N THR A 33 7.78 8.72 -17.70
CA THR A 33 8.75 8.26 -16.69
C THR A 33 8.13 8.20 -15.29
N LEU A 34 8.15 7.01 -14.69
CA LEU A 34 7.54 6.70 -13.40
C LEU A 34 8.61 6.36 -12.36
N LEU A 35 8.61 7.08 -11.24
CA LEU A 35 9.39 6.70 -10.06
C LEU A 35 8.55 5.82 -9.14
N VAL A 36 8.97 4.56 -8.93
CA VAL A 36 8.39 3.71 -7.88
C VAL A 36 9.33 3.71 -6.69
N VAL A 37 8.82 4.20 -5.57
CA VAL A 37 9.51 4.20 -4.28
C VAL A 37 8.84 3.20 -3.40
N CYS A 38 9.61 2.23 -2.89
CA CYS A 38 9.07 1.23 -2.00
C CYS A 38 10.14 0.81 -1.02
N LEU A 39 9.84 0.97 0.27
CA LEU A 39 10.78 0.83 1.36
C LEU A 39 11.05 -0.63 1.75
N PRO A 40 12.16 -0.92 2.49
CA PRO A 40 12.75 -2.25 2.56
C PRO A 40 11.83 -3.36 3.09
N SER A 41 10.79 -3.01 3.84
CA SER A 41 9.80 -3.97 4.31
C SER A 41 8.82 -4.43 3.23
N ASP A 42 8.80 -3.85 2.02
CA ASP A 42 7.67 -4.06 1.10
C ASP A 42 8.04 -4.45 -0.34
N CYS A 43 9.28 -4.24 -0.82
CA CYS A 43 9.59 -4.45 -2.26
C CYS A 43 10.82 -5.28 -2.66
N ARG A 44 11.52 -5.99 -1.77
CA ARG A 44 12.60 -6.91 -2.21
C ARG A 44 12.12 -8.35 -2.37
N LEU A 45 11.92 -8.78 -3.62
CA LEU A 45 12.18 -10.15 -4.06
C LEU A 45 13.54 -10.20 -4.76
N ARG A 46 14.60 -10.52 -4.00
CA ARG A 46 15.83 -11.04 -4.61
C ARG A 46 15.80 -12.55 -4.40
N SER A 47 15.79 -13.33 -5.47
CA SER A 47 16.12 -14.75 -5.42
C SER A 47 17.61 -14.91 -5.08
N LEU A 48 17.99 -14.64 -3.83
CA LEU A 48 19.28 -15.06 -3.32
C LEU A 48 19.17 -16.54 -2.97
N SER A 49 19.60 -17.35 -3.93
CA SER A 49 20.12 -18.67 -3.66
C SER A 49 21.13 -18.58 -2.51
N ARG A 50 20.94 -19.48 -1.53
CA ARG A 50 21.70 -19.71 -0.28
C ARG A 50 21.38 -18.81 0.93
N SER A 51 20.74 -19.50 1.88
CA SER A 51 20.58 -19.20 3.30
C SER A 51 19.49 -18.20 3.70
N ASN A 52 18.49 -18.78 4.37
CA ASN A 52 17.53 -18.21 5.32
C ASN A 52 16.58 -17.08 4.88
N THR A 53 15.29 -17.43 5.03
CA THR A 53 14.09 -16.57 5.16
C THR A 53 13.73 -15.68 3.97
N GLY A 54 12.82 -16.16 3.11
CA GLY A 54 12.26 -15.40 2.00
C GLY A 54 10.77 -15.69 1.79
N VAL A 55 10.04 -14.64 1.38
CA VAL A 55 8.59 -14.50 1.08
C VAL A 55 7.72 -14.16 2.29
N LEU A 56 7.65 -12.87 2.70
CA LEU A 56 6.85 -12.48 3.88
C LEU A 56 6.20 -11.09 3.89
N PHE A 57 6.09 -10.37 2.77
CA PHE A 57 5.85 -8.93 2.87
C PHE A 57 4.42 -8.43 2.63
N HIS A 58 3.44 -9.25 2.29
CA HIS A 58 2.07 -8.74 2.10
C HIS A 58 0.97 -9.53 2.84
N ALA A 59 1.29 -10.60 3.57
CA ALA A 59 0.29 -11.37 4.31
C ALA A 59 0.26 -10.98 5.80
N SER A 60 -0.95 -10.78 6.31
CA SER A 60 -1.24 -10.58 7.74
C SER A 60 -0.39 -11.47 8.66
N CYS A 61 0.08 -10.92 9.78
CA CYS A 61 1.04 -11.59 10.68
C CYS A 61 0.56 -12.96 11.24
N TRP A 62 -0.76 -13.22 11.23
CA TRP A 62 -1.35 -14.52 11.58
C TRP A 62 -0.87 -15.69 10.71
N VAL A 63 -0.38 -15.44 9.49
CA VAL A 63 0.15 -16.49 8.62
C VAL A 63 1.42 -17.13 9.20
N ASN A 64 2.23 -16.38 9.96
CA ASN A 64 3.50 -16.88 10.50
C ASN A 64 3.39 -17.65 11.82
N LYS A 65 2.36 -17.39 12.63
CA LYS A 65 2.29 -17.95 13.99
C LYS A 65 1.65 -19.35 14.04
N VAL A 66 0.81 -19.70 13.05
CA VAL A 66 0.08 -20.99 13.00
C VAL A 66 0.70 -21.98 12.00
N PHE A 67 1.39 -21.52 10.95
CA PHE A 67 1.99 -22.39 9.93
C PHE A 67 3.53 -22.31 9.93
N ARG A 68 4.17 -23.04 10.85
CA ARG A 68 5.54 -23.53 10.59
C ARG A 68 5.43 -24.72 9.64
N LEU A 69 6.11 -24.62 8.50
CA LEU A 69 6.26 -25.65 7.45
C LEU A 69 5.07 -25.85 6.49
N ALA A 70 4.78 -24.83 5.69
CA ALA A 70 4.41 -25.05 4.30
C ALA A 70 4.98 -23.90 3.44
N MET A 71 5.53 -24.26 2.30
CA MET A 71 6.27 -23.42 1.37
C MET A 71 5.34 -22.37 0.70
N LEU A 72 5.25 -21.15 1.23
CA LEU A 72 4.57 -20.04 0.56
C LEU A 72 5.54 -19.41 -0.46
N ARG A 73 5.41 -19.74 -1.76
CA ARG A 73 6.41 -19.36 -2.79
C ARG A 73 5.89 -18.59 -4.01
N ALA A 74 4.63 -18.20 -4.07
CA ALA A 74 4.09 -17.42 -5.19
C ALA A 74 3.33 -16.19 -4.68
N GLY A 75 3.67 -15.02 -5.21
CA GLY A 75 3.00 -13.74 -4.93
C GLY A 75 3.62 -12.62 -5.77
N THR A 76 2.83 -11.60 -6.09
CA THR A 76 3.21 -10.45 -6.89
C THR A 76 3.31 -9.23 -5.99
N THR A 77 4.48 -8.58 -5.94
CA THR A 77 4.65 -7.32 -5.20
C THR A 77 3.97 -6.17 -5.93
N ILE A 78 3.66 -5.08 -5.23
CA ILE A 78 3.14 -3.84 -5.86
C ILE A 78 4.08 -3.32 -6.95
N LEU A 79 5.41 -3.36 -6.74
CA LEU A 79 6.38 -2.97 -7.76
C LEU A 79 6.27 -3.82 -9.04
N ASN A 80 6.19 -5.16 -8.89
CA ASN A 80 6.08 -6.06 -10.03
C ASN A 80 4.72 -5.89 -10.75
N ALA A 81 3.65 -5.68 -9.99
CA ALA A 81 2.32 -5.40 -10.51
C ALA A 81 2.31 -4.11 -11.34
N ILE A 82 2.86 -3.02 -10.79
CA ILE A 82 3.04 -1.76 -11.52
C ILE A 82 3.84 -1.99 -12.80
N SER A 83 4.96 -2.72 -12.73
CA SER A 83 5.77 -2.97 -13.92
C SER A 83 5.09 -3.78 -15.02
N THR A 84 4.06 -4.55 -14.65
CA THR A 84 3.27 -5.35 -15.60
C THR A 84 2.08 -4.56 -16.15
N ALA A 85 1.57 -3.60 -15.38
CA ALA A 85 0.38 -2.81 -15.71
C ALA A 85 0.66 -1.60 -16.61
N VAL A 86 1.85 -0.98 -16.49
CA VAL A 86 2.19 0.20 -17.31
C VAL A 86 2.48 -0.17 -18.76
N ASP A 87 2.36 0.82 -19.66
CA ASP A 87 2.73 0.65 -21.06
C ASP A 87 4.21 0.27 -21.20
N PRO A 88 4.59 -0.63 -22.13
CA PRO A 88 5.98 -1.02 -22.33
C PRO A 88 6.95 0.12 -22.67
N SER A 89 6.44 1.26 -23.12
CA SER A 89 7.23 2.48 -23.37
C SER A 89 7.49 3.33 -22.13
N THR A 90 6.78 3.09 -21.02
CA THR A 90 6.98 3.80 -19.76
C THR A 90 8.29 3.35 -19.11
N GLU A 91 9.20 4.29 -18.88
CA GLU A 91 10.42 4.01 -18.12
C GLU A 91 10.09 3.98 -16.62
N ILE A 92 10.37 2.84 -15.98
CA ILE A 92 10.19 2.67 -14.54
C ILE A 92 11.54 2.74 -13.85
N VAL A 93 11.67 3.70 -12.95
CA VAL A 93 12.83 3.80 -12.06
C VAL A 93 12.40 3.38 -10.66
N TYR A 94 13.05 2.35 -10.11
CA TYR A 94 12.86 1.95 -8.73
C TYR A 94 13.98 2.51 -7.85
N SER A 95 13.60 3.19 -6.76
CA SER A 95 14.54 3.62 -5.73
C SER A 95 13.90 3.51 -4.36
N GLU A 96 14.55 2.78 -3.45
CA GLU A 96 13.99 2.47 -2.13
C GLU A 96 13.85 3.73 -1.27
N ASN A 97 14.91 4.52 -1.15
CA ASN A 97 14.91 5.80 -0.43
C ASN A 97 15.70 6.83 -1.27
N PRO A 98 15.09 7.42 -2.30
CA PRO A 98 15.77 8.36 -3.17
C PRO A 98 16.14 9.64 -2.42
N ASN A 99 17.33 10.17 -2.72
CA ASN A 99 17.69 11.49 -2.23
C ASN A 99 16.84 12.58 -2.95
N PRO A 100 16.56 13.72 -2.30
CA PRO A 100 15.73 14.77 -2.88
C PRO A 100 16.27 15.34 -4.20
N ASP A 101 17.59 15.45 -4.34
CA ASP A 101 18.22 16.02 -5.53
C ASP A 101 18.02 15.14 -6.75
N PHE A 102 18.07 13.82 -6.57
CA PHE A 102 17.78 12.82 -7.59
C PHE A 102 16.36 12.98 -8.11
N VAL A 103 15.37 13.00 -7.21
CA VAL A 103 13.94 13.14 -7.60
C VAL A 103 13.72 14.42 -8.41
N LYS A 104 14.33 15.53 -7.99
CA LYS A 104 14.22 16.82 -8.70
C LYS A 104 14.94 16.84 -10.04
N SER A 105 16.08 16.15 -10.15
CA SER A 105 16.90 16.17 -11.37
C SER A 105 16.41 15.24 -12.48
N SER A 106 15.63 14.22 -12.13
CA SER A 106 15.27 13.12 -13.03
C SER A 106 14.00 13.34 -13.86
N ASN A 107 13.34 14.51 -13.76
CA ASN A 107 12.13 14.86 -14.54
C ASN A 107 11.05 13.76 -14.55
N PHE A 108 10.77 13.15 -13.39
CA PHE A 108 9.69 12.18 -13.26
C PHE A 108 8.33 12.84 -13.49
N SER A 109 7.43 12.16 -14.19
CA SER A 109 6.06 12.62 -14.40
C SER A 109 5.22 12.53 -13.13
N TYR A 110 5.32 11.39 -12.46
CA TYR A 110 4.72 11.13 -11.15
C TYR A 110 5.53 10.06 -10.42
N ALA A 111 5.33 9.97 -9.11
CA ALA A 111 5.89 8.95 -8.27
C ALA A 111 4.79 8.17 -7.54
N ILE A 112 4.96 6.85 -7.46
CA ILE A 112 4.17 5.99 -6.58
C ILE A 112 5.05 5.63 -5.39
N VAL A 113 4.64 6.07 -4.19
CA VAL A 113 5.36 5.88 -2.94
C VAL A 113 4.60 4.86 -2.08
N VAL A 114 5.16 3.66 -1.96
CA VAL A 114 4.62 2.59 -1.12
C VAL A 114 5.33 2.62 0.23
N VAL A 115 4.58 2.95 1.28
CA VAL A 115 5.06 3.04 2.67
C VAL A 115 4.05 2.43 3.61
N GLY A 116 4.48 2.05 4.82
CA GLY A 116 3.60 1.30 5.70
C GLY A 116 4.17 0.92 7.05
N GLU A 117 3.36 0.22 7.84
CA GLU A 117 3.80 -0.44 9.06
C GLU A 117 4.60 -1.71 8.72
N THR A 118 5.57 -2.05 9.58
CA THR A 118 6.20 -3.36 9.52
C THR A 118 5.24 -4.44 10.05
N PRO A 119 5.37 -5.72 9.64
CA PRO A 119 4.50 -6.78 10.13
C PRO A 119 4.58 -6.97 11.65
N TYR A 120 3.43 -7.03 12.32
CA TYR A 120 3.32 -7.27 13.77
C TYR A 120 2.10 -8.13 14.12
N SER A 121 2.12 -8.75 15.30
CA SER A 121 0.98 -9.51 15.84
C SER A 121 0.80 -9.25 17.33
N GLU A 122 -0.45 -9.15 17.76
CA GLU A 122 -0.84 -9.02 19.17
C GLU A 122 -0.07 -7.88 19.85
N THR A 123 0.55 -8.13 21.01
CA THR A 123 1.30 -7.16 21.80
C THR A 123 2.47 -6.51 21.05
N ALA A 124 3.05 -7.20 20.06
CA ALA A 124 4.10 -6.60 19.23
C ALA A 124 3.57 -5.46 18.35
N GLY A 125 2.25 -5.36 18.18
CA GLY A 125 1.56 -4.28 17.47
C GLY A 125 1.09 -3.14 18.36
N ASP A 126 1.23 -3.22 19.68
CA ASP A 126 0.80 -2.14 20.58
C ASP A 126 1.66 -0.91 20.33
N ASN A 127 1.02 0.18 19.89
CA ASN A 127 1.70 1.42 19.49
C ASN A 127 0.82 2.62 19.85
N LEU A 128 1.32 3.48 20.73
CA LEU A 128 0.61 4.69 21.19
C LEU A 128 0.76 5.87 20.22
N HIS A 129 1.74 5.83 19.32
CA HIS A 129 2.06 6.94 18.42
C HIS A 129 1.39 6.78 17.05
N LEU A 130 1.17 5.54 16.59
CA LEU A 130 0.49 5.23 15.32
C LEU A 130 1.04 6.04 14.12
N THR A 131 2.34 6.29 14.10
CA THR A 131 3.05 6.96 13.00
C THR A 131 3.65 5.94 12.04
N ILE A 132 3.77 6.31 10.76
CA ILE A 132 4.51 5.50 9.77
C ILE A 132 5.99 5.43 10.22
N PRO A 133 6.61 4.25 10.30
CA PRO A 133 8.00 4.11 10.71
C PRO A 133 8.96 4.71 9.68
N GLU A 134 10.09 5.25 10.17
CA GLU A 134 11.19 5.66 9.28
C GLU A 134 11.88 4.43 8.65
N PRO A 135 12.39 4.53 7.41
CA PRO A 135 12.52 5.74 6.58
C PRO A 135 11.25 6.18 5.81
N GLY A 136 10.05 5.69 6.15
CA GLY A 136 8.76 5.99 5.51
C GLY A 136 8.43 7.46 5.36
N LEU A 137 8.35 8.17 6.48
CA LEU A 137 7.90 9.56 6.50
C LEU A 137 8.91 10.49 5.81
N SER A 138 10.21 10.31 6.06
CA SER A 138 11.25 11.09 5.37
C SER A 138 11.23 10.86 3.86
N THR A 139 11.08 9.62 3.42
CA THR A 139 11.02 9.26 2.00
C THR A 139 9.79 9.85 1.32
N LEU A 140 8.62 9.70 1.94
CA LEU A 140 7.36 10.29 1.46
C LEU A 140 7.51 11.81 1.32
N THR A 141 7.99 12.48 2.36
CA THR A 141 8.15 13.94 2.36
C THR A 141 9.11 14.41 1.27
N ASN A 142 10.22 13.69 1.06
CA ASN A 142 11.22 14.05 0.05
C ASN A 142 10.67 13.93 -1.37
N VAL A 143 9.98 12.83 -1.66
CA VAL A 143 9.45 12.53 -3.00
C VAL A 143 8.25 13.44 -3.29
N CYS A 144 7.28 13.49 -2.38
CA CYS A 144 6.01 14.15 -2.65
C CYS A 144 6.11 15.69 -2.71
N ASN A 145 7.14 16.28 -2.09
CA ASN A 145 7.41 17.71 -2.26
C ASN A 145 8.10 18.06 -3.60
N SER A 146 8.55 17.06 -4.37
CA SER A 146 9.38 17.27 -5.56
C SER A 146 8.67 16.90 -6.86
N VAL A 147 7.72 15.97 -6.82
CA VAL A 147 6.99 15.47 -7.99
C VAL A 147 5.57 15.08 -7.57
N LYS A 148 4.63 15.06 -8.52
CA LYS A 148 3.28 14.51 -8.29
C LYS A 148 3.36 13.13 -7.63
N CYS A 149 2.67 12.94 -6.52
CA CYS A 149 2.90 11.84 -5.60
C CYS A 149 1.63 11.10 -5.23
N ILE A 150 1.62 9.80 -5.54
CA ILE A 150 0.59 8.87 -5.10
C ILE A 150 1.18 8.03 -3.98
N VAL A 151 0.61 8.12 -2.79
CA VAL A 151 1.01 7.35 -1.63
C VAL A 151 0.13 6.12 -1.51
N VAL A 152 0.73 4.93 -1.56
CA VAL A 152 0.07 3.67 -1.21
C VAL A 152 0.47 3.30 0.21
N LEU A 153 -0.47 3.46 1.14
CA LEU A 153 -0.27 3.17 2.55
C LEU A 153 -0.66 1.72 2.86
N VAL A 154 0.33 0.92 3.26
CA VAL A 154 0.18 -0.47 3.71
C VAL A 154 0.16 -0.49 5.24
N SER A 155 -0.99 -0.68 5.86
CA SER A 155 -1.12 -0.64 7.32
C SER A 155 -2.20 -1.56 7.85
N GLY A 156 -2.06 -2.02 9.09
CA GLY A 156 -3.10 -2.83 9.73
C GLY A 156 -4.28 -1.98 10.25
N ARG A 157 -4.14 -0.65 10.25
CA ARG A 157 -5.00 0.32 10.94
C ARG A 157 -4.77 1.74 10.43
N PRO A 158 -5.66 2.70 10.76
CA PRO A 158 -5.40 4.13 10.52
C PRO A 158 -4.14 4.60 11.24
N LEU A 159 -3.35 5.43 10.56
CA LEU A 159 -2.11 6.05 11.07
C LEU A 159 -2.21 7.57 11.00
N VAL A 160 -1.28 8.25 11.67
CA VAL A 160 -1.09 9.70 11.56
C VAL A 160 -0.70 10.06 10.12
N VAL A 161 -1.63 10.68 9.38
CA VAL A 161 -1.41 11.13 7.99
C VAL A 161 -1.70 12.61 7.77
N GLU A 162 -2.51 13.24 8.63
CA GLU A 162 -2.96 14.64 8.49
C GLU A 162 -1.83 15.64 8.18
N PRO A 163 -0.66 15.60 8.87
CA PRO A 163 0.42 16.55 8.59
C PRO A 163 1.02 16.46 7.20
N TYR A 164 0.82 15.34 6.51
CA TYR A 164 1.45 15.02 5.22
C TYR A 164 0.45 15.11 4.05
N LEU A 165 -0.86 15.17 4.33
CA LEU A 165 -1.90 15.17 3.29
C LEU A 165 -1.71 16.29 2.26
N SER A 166 -1.25 17.47 2.68
CA SER A 166 -1.03 18.59 1.77
C SER A 166 0.11 18.39 0.78
N SER A 167 1.02 17.45 1.05
CA SER A 167 2.09 17.07 0.12
C SER A 167 1.71 15.93 -0.81
N MET A 168 0.63 15.19 -0.53
CA MET A 168 0.21 14.05 -1.34
C MET A 168 -0.82 14.50 -2.38
N ASP A 169 -0.64 14.12 -3.65
CA ASP A 169 -1.68 14.28 -4.65
C ASP A 169 -2.74 13.17 -4.51
N ALA A 170 -2.34 11.96 -4.10
CA ALA A 170 -3.29 10.92 -3.76
C ALA A 170 -2.79 10.07 -2.60
N LEU A 171 -3.73 9.59 -1.78
CA LEU A 171 -3.47 8.63 -0.71
C LEU A 171 -4.37 7.41 -0.92
N VAL A 172 -3.79 6.23 -0.90
CA VAL A 172 -4.47 4.96 -1.07
C VAL A 172 -4.24 4.11 0.17
N ALA A 173 -5.30 3.86 0.93
CA ALA A 173 -5.22 2.93 2.05
C ALA A 173 -5.39 1.49 1.52
N ALA A 174 -4.29 0.78 1.34
CA ALA A 174 -4.25 -0.59 0.81
C ALA A 174 -4.38 -1.66 1.91
N TRP A 175 -4.34 -1.25 3.18
CA TRP A 175 -4.32 -2.11 4.37
C TRP A 175 -3.21 -3.17 4.29
N LEU A 176 -3.55 -4.45 4.43
CA LEU A 176 -2.64 -5.60 4.27
C LEU A 176 -3.13 -6.45 3.08
N PRO A 177 -2.73 -6.13 1.84
CA PRO A 177 -3.41 -6.57 0.62
C PRO A 177 -3.19 -8.05 0.24
N GLY A 178 -2.35 -8.81 0.94
CA GLY A 178 -2.08 -10.21 0.62
C GLY A 178 -1.11 -10.40 -0.55
N SER A 179 -0.97 -11.64 -1.04
CA SER A 179 0.00 -12.00 -2.08
C SER A 179 -0.24 -11.37 -3.45
N GLU A 180 -1.43 -10.81 -3.69
CA GLU A 180 -1.89 -10.37 -5.01
C GLU A 180 -1.76 -8.85 -5.17
N GLY A 181 -0.52 -8.35 -5.22
CA GLY A 181 -0.24 -6.92 -5.45
C GLY A 181 -0.80 -6.37 -6.76
N GLN A 182 -1.18 -7.24 -7.70
CA GLN A 182 -1.89 -6.88 -8.92
C GLN A 182 -3.19 -6.12 -8.65
N GLY A 183 -3.93 -6.48 -7.59
CA GLY A 183 -5.18 -5.78 -7.26
C GLY A 183 -4.99 -4.30 -6.88
N VAL A 184 -3.78 -3.92 -6.43
CA VAL A 184 -3.43 -2.51 -6.20
C VAL A 184 -3.18 -1.80 -7.53
N ALA A 185 -2.45 -2.44 -8.45
CA ALA A 185 -2.18 -1.87 -9.76
C ALA A 185 -3.46 -1.71 -10.61
N ASP A 186 -4.34 -2.71 -10.58
CA ASP A 186 -5.63 -2.74 -11.28
C ASP A 186 -6.47 -1.46 -11.03
N VAL A 187 -6.51 -0.98 -9.78
CA VAL A 187 -7.24 0.25 -9.43
C VAL A 187 -6.42 1.52 -9.62
N LEU A 188 -5.10 1.47 -9.45
CA LEU A 188 -4.22 2.63 -9.68
C LEU A 188 -4.18 3.05 -11.15
N PHE A 189 -4.17 2.08 -12.06
CA PHE A 189 -4.12 2.32 -13.51
C PHE A 189 -5.50 2.31 -14.19
N GLY A 190 -6.56 2.08 -13.42
CA GLY A 190 -7.93 2.31 -13.89
C GLY A 190 -8.57 1.17 -14.67
N ASP A 191 -8.02 -0.05 -14.59
CA ASP A 191 -8.72 -1.26 -15.05
C ASP A 191 -10.02 -1.45 -14.27
N TYR A 192 -10.01 -1.05 -12.99
CA TYR A 192 -11.18 -0.97 -12.13
C TYR A 192 -11.25 0.37 -11.41
N GLY A 193 -12.48 0.78 -11.06
CA GLY A 193 -12.74 1.94 -10.24
C GLY A 193 -12.49 1.68 -8.74
N PHE A 194 -12.05 2.69 -8.01
CA PHE A 194 -12.06 2.65 -6.54
C PHE A 194 -13.50 2.58 -6.03
N THR A 195 -13.78 1.62 -5.16
CA THR A 195 -15.11 1.44 -4.55
C THR A 195 -15.06 1.25 -3.04
N GLY A 196 -13.87 1.01 -2.47
CA GLY A 196 -13.68 0.76 -1.04
C GLY A 196 -14.16 1.92 -0.18
N LYS A 197 -14.73 1.58 0.98
CA LYS A 197 -15.15 2.53 2.03
C LYS A 197 -14.46 2.18 3.34
N LEU A 198 -14.06 3.19 4.10
CA LEU A 198 -13.33 3.02 5.35
C LEU A 198 -14.13 2.16 6.34
N PRO A 199 -13.62 0.98 6.72
CA PRO A 199 -14.25 0.13 7.71
C PRO A 199 -13.96 0.61 9.14
N ARG A 200 -13.17 1.68 9.31
CA ARG A 200 -12.79 2.29 10.58
C ARG A 200 -12.68 3.80 10.45
N THR A 201 -12.96 4.52 11.53
CA THR A 201 -12.71 5.96 11.63
C THR A 201 -11.23 6.27 11.48
N TRP A 202 -10.87 7.26 10.66
CA TRP A 202 -9.52 7.80 10.61
C TRP A 202 -9.45 9.03 11.53
N PHE A 203 -8.56 9.00 12.52
CA PHE A 203 -8.38 10.09 13.49
C PHE A 203 -7.50 11.22 12.91
N LYS A 204 -7.65 12.43 13.44
CA LYS A 204 -6.75 13.57 13.16
C LYS A 204 -5.46 13.43 13.97
N THR A 205 -5.63 13.25 15.28
CA THR A 205 -4.52 13.03 16.23
C THR A 205 -4.79 11.81 17.11
N VAL A 206 -3.73 11.18 17.60
CA VAL A 206 -3.83 10.02 18.51
C VAL A 206 -4.50 10.36 19.84
N ASP A 207 -4.46 11.64 20.25
CA ASP A 207 -5.09 12.13 21.48
C ASP A 207 -6.63 12.05 21.44
N GLN A 208 -7.22 11.89 20.25
CA GLN A 208 -8.67 11.67 20.11
C GLN A 208 -9.08 10.24 20.49
N LEU A 209 -8.14 9.30 20.63
CA LEU A 209 -8.47 7.90 20.84
C LEU A 209 -8.83 7.60 22.31
N PRO A 210 -9.82 6.74 22.57
CA PRO A 210 -10.67 6.04 21.60
C PRO A 210 -11.77 6.95 21.01
N MET A 211 -11.98 6.87 19.69
CA MET A 211 -13.05 7.59 18.98
C MET A 211 -13.70 6.69 17.91
N ASN A 212 -15.00 6.48 18.02
CA ASN A 212 -15.79 5.62 17.14
C ASN A 212 -17.07 6.31 16.66
N VAL A 213 -17.61 5.79 15.55
CA VAL A 213 -18.89 6.26 15.01
C VAL A 213 -19.99 6.12 16.08
N GLY A 214 -20.71 7.21 16.32
CA GLY A 214 -21.76 7.28 17.36
C GLY A 214 -21.32 7.92 18.67
N ASP A 215 -20.02 8.16 18.88
CA ASP A 215 -19.55 8.86 20.08
C ASP A 215 -20.02 10.34 20.08
N PRO A 216 -20.33 10.94 21.25
CA PRO A 216 -20.79 12.33 21.32
C PRO A 216 -19.82 13.35 20.74
N ASN A 217 -18.52 13.08 20.83
CA ASN A 217 -17.44 13.97 20.35
C ASN A 217 -16.76 13.40 19.10
N TYR A 218 -17.55 12.87 18.15
CA TYR A 218 -17.04 12.26 16.92
C TYR A 218 -16.52 13.33 15.92
N ASP A 219 -15.21 13.58 15.93
CA ASP A 219 -14.52 14.55 15.05
C ASP A 219 -13.38 13.89 14.24
N PRO A 220 -13.71 13.05 13.23
CA PRO A 220 -12.71 12.31 12.47
C PRO A 220 -12.01 13.14 11.40
N LEU A 221 -10.81 12.72 11.01
CA LEU A 221 -10.15 13.18 9.78
C LEU A 221 -10.91 12.65 8.56
N PHE A 222 -11.16 11.34 8.54
CA PHE A 222 -12.05 10.69 7.59
C PHE A 222 -13.07 9.83 8.35
N PRO A 223 -14.38 10.08 8.19
CA PRO A 223 -15.40 9.35 8.92
C PRO A 223 -15.49 7.89 8.48
N PHE A 224 -16.09 7.05 9.33
CA PHE A 224 -16.45 5.68 8.95
C PHE A 224 -17.31 5.69 7.68
N GLY A 225 -17.03 4.77 6.74
CA GLY A 225 -17.72 4.71 5.46
C GLY A 225 -17.25 5.73 4.43
N TYR A 226 -16.25 6.57 4.74
CA TYR A 226 -15.65 7.47 3.77
C TYR A 226 -14.86 6.70 2.70
N GLY A 227 -14.84 7.19 1.47
CA GLY A 227 -13.99 6.67 0.40
C GLY A 227 -14.36 7.31 -0.92
N LEU A 228 -13.38 7.78 -1.68
CA LEU A 228 -13.64 8.33 -3.00
C LEU A 228 -13.83 7.18 -4.00
N THR A 229 -14.58 7.47 -5.06
CA THR A 229 -14.84 6.50 -6.13
C THR A 229 -14.28 7.00 -7.44
N THR A 230 -13.78 6.08 -8.26
CA THR A 230 -13.43 6.36 -9.66
C THR A 230 -14.20 5.43 -10.57
N GLU A 231 -14.33 5.83 -11.82
CA GLU A 231 -14.80 4.94 -12.88
C GLU A 231 -13.58 4.33 -13.58
N PRO A 232 -13.70 3.10 -14.11
CA PRO A 232 -12.70 2.52 -15.01
C PRO A 232 -12.39 3.44 -16.20
N VAL A 233 -11.18 3.33 -16.75
CA VAL A 233 -10.66 4.24 -17.81
C VAL A 233 -10.85 3.66 -19.23
N VAL A 234 -11.71 2.63 -19.38
CA VAL A 234 -11.97 1.90 -20.65
C VAL A 234 -12.36 2.81 -21.82
#